data_AF-A0A7V5PPS9-F1
#
_entry.id   AF-A0A7V5PPS9-F1
#
_cell.length_a   1.000
_cell.length_b   1.000
_cell.length_c   1.000
_cell.angle_alpha   90.00
_cell.angle_beta   90.00
_cell.angle_gamma   90.00
#
_symmetry.space_group_name_H-M   'P 1'
#
loop_
_entity.id
_entity.type
_entity.pdbx_description
1 polymer ?
#
loop_
_entity_poly.entity_id
_entity_poly.type
_entity_poly.pdbx_seq_one_letter_code
_entity_poly.pdbx_strand_id
1 'polypeptide(L)'
;MLEQHKKHIKEICDLLGENFDDPSCQEVLEHLNSCPTCKVYYDTVKKTVFLCKEVDCPEELPQETENRLMKILDLEIVTQRRRKK
;
A
#
# COMPACT_ATOMS: atom_id res chain seq x y z
N MET A 1 13.87 -18.51 3.46
CA MET A 1 14.70 -17.32 3.12
C MET A 1 14.15 -16.53 1.92
N LEU A 2 13.65 -17.16 0.85
CA LEU A 2 13.05 -16.45 -0.31
C LEU A 2 11.71 -15.75 -0.02
N GLU A 3 10.89 -16.30 0.87
CA GLU A 3 9.54 -15.75 1.17
C GLU A 3 9.55 -14.36 1.82
N GLN A 4 10.59 -14.04 2.59
CA GLN A 4 10.68 -12.77 3.29
C GLN A 4 10.99 -11.60 2.35
N HIS A 5 11.69 -11.88 1.24
CA HIS A 5 12.07 -10.87 0.24
C HIS A 5 10.89 -10.47 -0.64
N LYS A 6 10.03 -11.45 -1.01
CA LYS A 6 8.80 -11.18 -1.79
C LYS A 6 7.86 -10.21 -1.08
N LYS A 7 7.73 -10.31 0.24
CA LYS A 7 6.87 -9.42 1.02
C LYS A 7 7.34 -7.97 0.94
N HIS A 8 8.64 -7.71 1.06
CA HIS A 8 9.19 -6.35 1.01
C HIS A 8 9.07 -5.74 -0.39
N ILE A 9 9.28 -6.54 -1.44
CA ILE A 9 9.11 -6.10 -2.84
C ILE A 9 7.65 -5.71 -3.08
N LYS A 10 6.69 -6.50 -2.60
CA LYS A 10 5.26 -6.21 -2.75
C LYS A 10 4.89 -4.91 -2.04
N GLU A 11 5.39 -4.71 -0.83
CA GLU A 11 5.18 -3.46 -0.10
C GLU A 11 5.78 -2.25 -0.83
N ILE A 12 6.90 -2.39 -1.54
CA ILE A 12 7.49 -1.30 -2.34
C ILE A 12 6.61 -0.97 -3.55
N CYS A 13 6.22 -1.99 -4.34
CA CYS A 13 5.40 -1.79 -5.54
C CYS A 13 4.02 -1.24 -5.20
N ASP A 14 3.37 -1.76 -4.15
CA ASP A 14 2.10 -1.27 -3.64
C ASP A 14 2.20 0.20 -3.15
N LEU A 15 3.37 0.61 -2.61
CA LEU A 15 3.61 2.00 -2.20
C LEU A 15 3.87 2.93 -3.39
N LEU A 16 4.48 2.43 -4.46
CA LEU A 16 4.74 3.19 -5.69
C LEU A 16 3.54 3.20 -6.65
N GLY A 17 2.50 2.39 -6.38
CA GLY A 17 1.33 2.26 -7.24
C GLY A 17 1.60 1.45 -8.52
N GLU A 18 2.69 0.69 -8.54
CA GLU A 18 3.12 -0.12 -9.68
C GLU A 18 2.82 -1.61 -9.42
N ASN A 19 2.65 -2.39 -10.49
CA ASN A 19 2.46 -3.84 -10.38
C ASN A 19 3.77 -4.52 -9.93
N PHE A 20 3.66 -5.45 -8.99
CA PHE A 20 4.79 -6.22 -8.44
C PHE A 20 5.66 -6.93 -9.49
N ASP A 21 5.04 -7.35 -10.59
CA ASP A 21 5.71 -8.07 -11.68
C ASP A 21 6.36 -7.14 -12.72
N ASP A 22 6.32 -5.82 -12.52
CA ASP A 22 6.98 -4.87 -13.41
C ASP A 22 8.52 -4.95 -13.24
N PRO A 23 9.29 -5.04 -14.34
CA PRO A 23 10.76 -5.00 -14.26
C PRO A 23 11.30 -3.78 -13.50
N SER A 24 10.61 -2.64 -13.53
CA SER A 24 10.98 -1.44 -12.76
C SER A 24 11.09 -1.74 -11.26
N CYS A 25 10.16 -2.53 -10.73
CA CYS A 25 10.07 -2.87 -9.32
C CYS A 25 11.24 -3.75 -8.85
N GLN A 26 11.71 -4.66 -9.71
CA GLN A 26 12.87 -5.49 -9.43
C GLN A 26 14.16 -4.66 -9.41
N GLU A 27 14.35 -3.77 -10.38
CA GLU A 27 15.52 -2.88 -10.43
C GLU A 27 15.62 -1.96 -9.20
N VAL A 28 14.50 -1.38 -8.79
CA VAL A 28 14.43 -0.55 -7.57
C VAL A 28 14.78 -1.36 -6.33
N LEU A 29 14.33 -2.62 -6.23
CA LEU A 29 14.67 -3.47 -5.11
C LEU A 29 16.17 -3.78 -5.05
N GLU A 30 16.76 -4.18 -6.17
CA GLU A 30 18.19 -4.45 -6.25
C GLU A 30 19.01 -3.22 -5.82
N HIS A 31 18.58 -2.03 -6.23
CA HIS A 31 19.18 -0.77 -5.80
C HIS A 31 19.02 -0.51 -4.30
N LEU A 32 17.83 -0.72 -3.73
CA LEU A 32 17.59 -0.54 -2.29
C LEU A 32 18.37 -1.54 -1.43
N ASN A 33 18.64 -2.75 -1.95
CA ASN A 33 19.47 -3.74 -1.26
C ASN A 33 20.97 -3.42 -1.32
N SER A 34 21.43 -2.82 -2.42
CA SER A 34 22.84 -2.49 -2.63
C SER A 34 23.24 -1.10 -2.10
N CYS A 35 22.28 -0.18 -1.90
CA CYS A 35 22.54 1.19 -1.46
C CYS A 35 21.90 1.51 -0.08
N PRO A 36 22.69 1.55 1.01
CA PRO A 36 22.19 1.86 2.34
C PRO A 36 21.51 3.24 2.45
N THR A 37 22.02 4.23 1.73
CA THR A 37 21.46 5.60 1.74
C THR A 37 20.05 5.62 1.15
N CYS A 38 19.84 4.93 0.02
CA CYS A 38 18.52 4.85 -0.61
C CYS A 38 17.53 4.07 0.24
N LYS A 39 18.00 3.04 0.98
CA LYS A 39 17.17 2.32 1.96
C LYS A 39 16.66 3.23 3.08
N VAL A 40 17.51 4.11 3.64
CA VAL A 40 17.10 5.09 4.66
C VAL A 40 16.08 6.08 4.11
N TYR A 41 16.28 6.54 2.87
CA TYR A 41 15.32 7.41 2.20
C TYR A 41 13.96 6.72 2.01
N TYR A 42 13.96 5.48 1.52
CA TYR A 42 12.76 4.66 1.38
C TYR A 42 12.02 4.48 2.71
N ASP A 43 12.73 4.16 3.79
CA ASP A 43 12.13 4.00 5.12
C ASP A 43 11.45 5.30 5.59
N THR A 44 12.00 6.45 5.21
CA THR A 44 11.44 7.77 5.54
C THR A 44 10.17 8.02 4.73
N VAL A 45 10.20 7.80 3.41
CA VAL A 45 9.02 7.94 2.54
C VAL A 45 7.91 6.99 2.97
N LYS A 46 8.24 5.74 3.31
CA LYS A 46 7.29 4.75 3.83
C LYS A 46 6.58 5.25 5.08
N LYS A 47 7.31 5.87 6.02
CA LYS A 47 6.73 6.48 7.23
C LYS A 47 5.86 7.68 6.89
N THR A 48 6.27 8.53 5.94
CA THR A 48 5.46 9.67 5.50
C THR A 48 4.14 9.21 4.90
N VAL A 49 4.15 8.22 4.00
CA VAL A 49 2.92 7.65 3.41
C VAL A 49 2.02 7.06 4.48
N PHE A 50 2.59 6.34 5.46
CA PHE A 50 1.85 5.82 6.60
C PHE A 50 1.15 6.94 7.39
N LEU A 51 1.89 8.01 7.71
CA LEU A 51 1.32 9.16 8.43
C LEU A 51 0.22 9.84 7.62
N CYS A 52 0.40 10.07 6.32
CA CYS A 52 -0.66 10.64 5.47
C CYS A 52 -1.93 9.77 5.48
N LYS A 53 -1.80 8.44 5.42
CA LYS A 53 -2.97 7.53 5.44
C LYS A 53 -3.69 7.50 6.79
N GLU A 54 -2.96 7.58 7.90
CA GLU A 54 -3.53 7.48 9.26
C GLU A 54 -4.01 8.82 9.81
N VAL A 55 -3.40 9.93 9.40
CA VAL A 55 -3.67 11.27 9.94
C VAL A 55 -4.67 12.05 9.08
N ASP A 56 -4.64 11.87 7.75
CA ASP A 56 -5.54 12.57 6.82
C ASP A 56 -6.61 11.63 6.26
N CYS A 57 -7.66 11.36 7.05
CA CYS A 57 -8.98 10.96 6.53
C CYS A 57 -10.04 11.01 7.65
N PRO A 58 -10.44 12.21 8.11
CA PRO A 58 -11.56 12.36 9.04
C PRO A 58 -12.93 12.20 8.34
N GLU A 59 -12.96 12.26 7.01
CA GLU A 59 -14.20 12.26 6.24
C GLU A 59 -14.60 10.83 5.89
N GLU A 60 -15.72 10.38 6.45
CA GLU A 60 -16.31 9.09 6.08
C GLU A 60 -16.74 9.15 4.61
N LEU A 61 -16.37 8.12 3.85
CA LEU A 61 -16.78 7.99 2.45
C LEU A 61 -18.32 7.99 2.38
N PRO A 62 -18.96 8.82 1.53
CA PRO A 62 -20.41 8.81 1.41
C PRO A 62 -20.93 7.41 1.08
N GLN A 63 -21.95 6.95 1.82
CA GLN A 63 -22.52 5.61 1.66
C GLN A 63 -22.96 5.33 0.21
N GLU A 64 -23.43 6.35 -0.51
CA GLU A 64 -23.79 6.23 -1.92
C GLU A 64 -22.60 5.81 -2.80
N THR A 65 -21.42 6.40 -2.56
CA THR A 65 -20.20 6.08 -3.28
C THR A 65 -19.78 4.63 -3.04
N GLU A 66 -19.83 4.17 -1.78
CA GLU A 66 -19.56 2.76 -1.42
C GLU A 66 -20.54 1.82 -2.13
N ASN A 67 -21.84 2.11 -2.05
CA ASN A 67 -22.88 1.28 -2.66
C ASN A 67 -22.73 1.18 -4.18
N ARG A 68 -22.43 2.31 -4.84
CA ARG A 68 -22.18 2.34 -6.29
C ARG A 68 -20.95 1.52 -6.67
N LEU A 69 -19.87 1.64 -5.91
CA LEU A 69 -18.64 0.89 -6.14
C LEU A 69 -18.87 -0.63 -5.99
N MET A 70 -19.50 -1.05 -4.89
CA MET A 70 -19.78 -2.47 -4.63
C MET A 70 -20.66 -3.10 -5.72
N LYS A 71 -21.64 -2.33 -6.22
CA LYS A 71 -22.49 -2.78 -7.34
C LYS A 71 -21.71 -2.95 -8.65
N ILE A 72 -20.75 -2.06 -8.94
CA ILE A 72 -19.90 -2.18 -10.15
C ILE A 72 -18.97 -3.39 -10.04
N LEU A 73 -18.46 -3.66 -8.83
CA LEU A 73 -17.55 -4.77 -8.56
C LEU A 73 -18.26 -6.12 -8.36
N ASP A 74 -19.60 -6.15 -8.39
CA ASP A 74 -20.44 -7.33 -8.10
C ASP A 74 -20.12 -7.98 -6.73
N LEU A 75 -19.91 -7.13 -5.72
CA LEU A 75 -19.58 -7.54 -4.35
C LEU A 75 -20.75 -7.24 -3.41
N GLU A 76 -21.00 -8.16 -2.46
CA GLU A 76 -21.95 -7.92 -1.37
C GLU A 76 -21.35 -6.97 -0.32
N ILE A 77 -22.16 -6.03 0.18
CA ILE A 77 -21.75 -5.11 1.25
C ILE A 77 -21.60 -5.92 2.56
N VAL A 78 -20.37 -6.25 2.92
CA VAL A 78 -20.06 -6.89 4.22
C VAL A 78 -19.77 -5.79 5.24
N THR A 79 -20.72 -5.55 6.15
CA THR A 79 -20.58 -4.56 7.23
C THR A 79 -19.65 -5.04 8.36
N GLN A 80 -18.36 -5.19 8.09
CA GLN A 80 -17.36 -5.34 9.16
C GLN A 80 -16.85 -3.97 9.61
N ARG A 81 -17.66 -3.26 10.40
CA ARG A 81 -17.18 -2.11 11.18
C ARG A 81 -16.15 -2.62 12.19
N ARG A 82 -14.86 -2.50 11.88
CA ARG A 82 -13.78 -2.70 12.85
C ARG A 82 -14.01 -1.72 14.01
N ARG A 83 -14.48 -2.25 15.14
CA ARG A 83 -14.54 -1.52 16.42
C ARG A 83 -13.12 -1.05 16.75
N LYS A 84 -12.87 0.25 16.72
CA LYS A 84 -11.74 0.85 17.46
C LYS A 84 -11.97 0.52 18.94
N LYS A 85 -11.05 -0.24 19.54
CA LYS A 85 -10.88 -0.36 20.99
C LYS A 85 -9.56 0.31 21.34
#